data_AF-A0A2P7YUJ1-F1
#
_entry.id   AF-A0A2P7YUJ1-F1
#
_cell.length_a   1.000
_cell.length_b   1.000
_cell.length_c   1.000
_cell.angle_alpha   90.00
_cell.angle_beta   90.00
_cell.angle_gamma   90.00
#
_symmetry.space_group_name_H-M   'P 1'
#
loop_
_entity.id
_entity.type
_entity.pdbx_description
1 polymer ?
#
loop_
_entity_poly.entity_id
_entity_poly.type
_entity_poly.pdbx_seq_one_letter_code
_entity_poly.pdbx_strand_id
1 'polypeptide(L)'
;MGYYDIDDILADGEKVPCAFNATYPGLGFLEGSPGRPLQKDTKVELPMWLAKLLAMSELLAQSDLSFVEMLTPDFISTKVLNAIRADPKSVDLHSLKASYYKLAEQWIYIFSDHQVAEIVMELLKLRALEIDNFASNTNKHVNSSFLLSLDEFEKKLYKVTAESKRQNRQWASLT
;
A
#
# COMPACT_ATOMS: atom_id res chain seq x y z
N MET A 1 -6.45 10.55 -3.10
CA MET A 1 -7.32 10.37 -1.93
C MET A 1 -8.65 11.09 -2.14
N GLY A 2 -9.65 10.39 -2.66
CA GLY A 2 -11.01 10.87 -2.84
C GLY A 2 -12.00 9.99 -2.07
N TYR A 3 -12.92 10.60 -1.31
CA TYR A 3 -13.89 9.87 -0.49
C TYR A 3 -14.72 8.81 -1.26
N TYR A 4 -14.93 9.03 -2.56
CA TYR A 4 -15.69 8.12 -3.43
C TYR A 4 -14.82 7.19 -4.29
N ASP A 5 -13.49 7.19 -4.12
CA ASP A 5 -12.63 6.26 -4.82
C ASP A 5 -12.66 4.89 -4.13
N ILE A 6 -13.11 3.87 -4.87
CA ILE A 6 -13.27 2.52 -4.36
C ILE A 6 -11.92 1.93 -3.93
N ASP A 7 -10.83 2.16 -4.66
CA ASP A 7 -9.55 1.59 -4.21
C ASP A 7 -8.94 2.34 -3.03
N ASP A 8 -9.35 3.58 -2.75
CA ASP A 8 -8.97 4.24 -1.49
C ASP A 8 -9.67 3.54 -0.32
N ILE A 9 -10.97 3.26 -0.45
CA ILE A 9 -11.74 2.53 0.56
C ILE A 9 -11.19 1.11 0.78
N LEU A 10 -10.81 0.42 -0.31
CA LEU A 10 -10.23 -0.92 -0.21
C LEU A 10 -8.83 -0.89 0.43
N ALA A 11 -7.98 0.09 0.08
CA ALA A 11 -6.67 0.25 0.70
C ALA A 11 -6.80 0.57 2.20
N ASP A 12 -7.75 1.42 2.58
CA ASP A 12 -8.02 1.75 3.99
C ASP A 12 -8.47 0.55 4.81
N GLY A 13 -9.14 -0.43 4.18
CA GLY A 13 -9.58 -1.68 4.81
C GLY A 13 -8.48 -2.70 5.08
N GLU A 14 -7.27 -2.51 4.53
CA GLU A 14 -6.15 -3.41 4.74
C GLU A 14 -5.69 -3.41 6.20
N LYS A 15 -5.31 -4.59 6.68
CA LYS A 15 -4.88 -4.79 8.07
C LYS A 15 -3.42 -4.45 8.26
N VAL A 16 -3.12 -3.73 9.32
CA VAL A 16 -1.78 -3.31 9.73
C VAL A 16 -1.51 -3.78 11.17
N PRO A 17 -0.32 -4.33 11.46
CA PRO A 17 0.02 -4.77 12.81
C PRO A 17 0.17 -3.57 13.75
N CYS A 18 -0.52 -3.63 14.88
CA CYS A 18 -0.61 -2.57 15.87
C CYS A 18 -0.38 -3.12 17.29
N ALA A 19 0.24 -2.34 18.17
CA ALA A 19 0.38 -2.65 19.59
C ALA A 19 -0.34 -1.60 20.44
N PHE A 20 -1.13 -2.03 21.43
CA PHE A 20 -1.84 -1.10 22.32
C PHE A 20 -0.97 -0.67 23.50
N ASN A 21 -0.88 0.64 23.75
CA ASN A 21 -0.01 1.18 24.80
C ASN A 21 -0.61 1.12 26.22
N ALA A 22 -1.90 0.80 26.34
CA ALA A 22 -2.62 0.70 27.60
C ALA A 22 -3.61 -0.47 27.60
N THR A 23 -4.09 -0.82 28.79
CA THR A 23 -5.13 -1.85 28.96
C THR A 23 -6.51 -1.22 28.77
N TYR A 24 -7.32 -1.76 27.86
CA TYR A 24 -8.65 -1.24 27.55
C TYR A 24 -9.75 -2.24 27.92
N PRO A 25 -10.70 -1.88 28.80
CA PRO A 25 -11.81 -2.76 29.14
C PRO A 25 -12.78 -2.93 27.96
N GLY A 26 -13.30 -4.15 27.77
CA GLY A 26 -14.31 -4.44 26.75
C GLY A 26 -13.79 -4.66 25.33
N LEU A 27 -12.51 -4.37 25.04
CA LEU A 27 -11.90 -4.55 23.73
C LEU A 27 -11.31 -5.95 23.48
N GLY A 28 -11.52 -6.92 24.38
CA GLY A 28 -10.99 -8.28 24.22
C GLY A 28 -11.50 -9.04 22.98
N PHE A 29 -12.58 -8.58 22.34
CA PHE A 29 -13.04 -9.17 21.07
C PHE A 29 -12.01 -9.02 19.94
N LEU A 30 -11.11 -8.03 20.01
CA LEU A 30 -10.02 -7.82 19.05
C LEU A 30 -8.98 -8.95 19.10
N GLU A 31 -8.86 -9.63 20.25
CA GLU A 31 -7.97 -10.79 20.47
C GLU A 31 -8.75 -12.12 20.45
N GLY A 32 -10.04 -12.10 20.08
CA GLY A 32 -10.90 -13.30 20.13
C GLY A 32 -11.37 -13.70 21.54
N SER A 33 -11.20 -12.84 22.54
CA SER A 33 -11.62 -13.04 23.93
C SER A 33 -12.72 -12.04 24.34
N PRO A 34 -13.97 -12.18 23.85
CA PRO A 34 -15.04 -11.22 24.14
C PRO A 34 -15.31 -11.11 25.65
N GLY A 35 -15.52 -9.88 26.13
CA GLY A 35 -15.82 -9.60 27.54
C GLY A 35 -14.59 -9.47 28.46
N ARG A 36 -13.38 -9.76 27.98
CA ARG A 36 -12.13 -9.48 28.72
C ARG A 36 -11.55 -8.12 28.35
N PRO A 37 -10.76 -7.49 29.25
CA PRO A 37 -9.96 -6.33 28.89
C PRO A 37 -8.83 -6.74 27.93
N LEU A 38 -8.56 -5.90 26.95
CA LEU A 38 -7.38 -6.00 26.10
C LEU A 38 -6.18 -5.51 26.89
N GLN A 39 -5.13 -6.33 27.02
CA GLN A 39 -3.96 -5.97 27.82
C GLN A 39 -3.05 -4.99 27.08
N LYS A 40 -2.27 -4.22 27.84
CA LYS A 40 -1.15 -3.44 27.30
C LYS A 40 -0.17 -4.36 26.52
N ASP A 41 0.43 -3.81 25.47
CA ASP A 41 1.39 -4.44 24.56
C ASP A 41 0.84 -5.62 23.75
N THR A 42 -0.50 -5.81 23.77
CA THR A 42 -1.17 -6.81 22.92
C THR A 42 -1.06 -6.40 21.47
N LYS A 43 -0.56 -7.33 20.63
CA LYS A 43 -0.45 -7.14 19.18
C LYS A 43 -1.75 -7.55 18.51
N VAL A 44 -2.35 -6.62 17.78
CA VAL A 44 -3.63 -6.80 17.09
C VAL A 44 -3.48 -6.27 15.66
N GLU A 45 -4.11 -6.95 14.71
CA GLU A 45 -4.25 -6.44 13.35
C GLU A 45 -5.47 -5.53 13.25
N LEU A 46 -5.25 -4.25 12.97
CA LEU A 46 -6.32 -3.26 12.81
C LEU A 46 -6.37 -2.77 11.37
N PRO A 47 -7.57 -2.45 10.83
CA PRO A 47 -7.68 -1.76 9.55
C PRO A 47 -6.93 -0.42 9.56
N MET A 48 -6.30 -0.07 8.45
CA MET A 48 -5.49 1.14 8.29
C MET A 48 -6.26 2.43 8.66
N TRP A 49 -7.53 2.56 8.26
CA TRP A 49 -8.35 3.74 8.62
C TRP A 49 -8.51 3.92 10.13
N LEU A 50 -8.61 2.83 10.89
CA LEU A 50 -8.75 2.87 12.34
C LEU A 50 -7.39 3.04 13.02
N ALA A 51 -6.38 2.31 12.56
CA ALA A 51 -5.02 2.38 13.08
C ALA A 51 -4.47 3.81 12.99
N LYS A 52 -4.69 4.50 11.86
CA LYS A 52 -4.28 5.90 11.66
C LYS A 52 -4.90 6.84 12.69
N LEU A 53 -6.21 6.72 12.93
CA LEU A 53 -6.91 7.58 13.89
C LEU A 53 -6.40 7.36 15.33
N LEU A 54 -6.21 6.10 15.72
CA LEU A 54 -5.74 5.74 17.06
C LEU A 54 -4.26 6.12 17.29
N ALA A 55 -3.42 6.03 16.26
CA ALA A 55 -2.02 6.42 16.33
C ALA A 55 -1.83 7.94 16.40
N MET A 56 -2.70 8.72 15.74
CA MET A 56 -2.67 10.18 15.76
C MET A 56 -3.30 10.79 17.02
N SER A 57 -4.11 10.01 17.76
CA SER A 57 -4.81 10.49 18.94
C SER A 57 -3.92 10.36 20.18
N GLU A 58 -3.81 11.44 20.95
CA GLU A 58 -3.08 11.46 22.23
C GLU A 58 -3.94 10.83 23.34
N LEU A 59 -3.34 9.90 24.10
CA LEU A 59 -4.04 9.16 25.16
C LEU A 59 -4.28 10.05 26.39
N LEU A 60 -3.32 10.93 26.72
CA LEU A 60 -3.42 11.93 27.78
C LEU A 60 -2.87 13.25 27.24
N ALA A 61 -3.57 14.35 27.51
CA ALA A 61 -3.24 15.72 27.05
C ALA A 61 -1.87 16.27 27.54
N GLN A 62 -1.04 15.45 28.18
CA GLN A 62 0.25 15.80 28.78
C GLN A 62 1.33 14.71 28.60
N SER A 63 1.05 13.65 27.82
CA SER A 63 2.04 12.60 27.51
C SER A 63 2.07 12.32 26.02
N ASP A 64 3.26 12.17 25.44
CA ASP A 64 3.50 11.78 24.04
C ASP A 64 3.07 10.33 23.72
N LEU A 65 2.18 9.74 24.52
CA LEU A 65 1.70 8.37 24.37
C LEU A 65 0.43 8.37 23.52
N SER A 66 0.50 7.74 22.34
CA SER A 66 -0.67 7.44 21.51
C SER A 66 -1.47 6.25 22.07
N PHE A 67 -2.72 6.08 21.64
CA PHE A 67 -3.52 4.90 22.01
C PHE A 67 -2.89 3.59 21.50
N VAL A 68 -2.37 3.66 20.28
CA VAL A 68 -1.81 2.54 19.53
C VAL A 68 -0.47 2.95 18.93
N GLU A 69 0.51 2.06 19.04
CA GLU A 69 1.76 2.10 18.29
C GLU A 69 1.60 1.22 17.03
N MET A 70 1.78 1.82 15.85
CA MET A 70 1.78 1.06 14.60
C MET A 70 3.14 0.40 14.40
N LEU A 71 3.14 -0.92 14.32
CA LEU A 71 4.33 -1.71 14.06
C LEU A 71 4.68 -1.64 12.57
N THR A 72 5.96 -1.82 12.25
CA THR A 72 6.42 -1.83 10.87
C THR A 72 5.79 -3.00 10.10
N PRO A 73 5.02 -2.73 9.04
CA PRO A 73 4.33 -3.77 8.30
C PRO A 73 5.28 -4.47 7.33
N ASP A 74 4.95 -5.72 6.99
CA ASP A 74 5.80 -6.58 6.15
C ASP A 74 6.13 -5.97 4.78
N PHE A 75 5.19 -5.20 4.20
CA PHE A 75 5.36 -4.56 2.88
C PHE A 75 6.36 -3.38 2.89
N ILE A 76 6.70 -2.82 4.05
CA ILE A 76 7.76 -1.79 4.24
C ILE A 76 8.96 -2.37 5.01
N SER A 77 9.01 -3.70 5.20
CA SER A 77 10.16 -4.32 5.84
C SER A 77 11.46 -3.99 5.09
N THR A 78 12.56 -3.88 5.83
CA THR A 78 13.89 -3.58 5.27
C THR A 78 14.29 -4.54 4.15
N LYS A 79 13.86 -5.81 4.25
CA LYS A 79 14.02 -6.82 3.20
C LYS A 79 13.35 -6.40 1.88
N VAL A 80 12.10 -5.96 1.94
CA VAL A 80 11.34 -5.52 0.75
C VAL A 80 11.94 -4.25 0.17
N LEU A 81 12.28 -3.28 1.02
CA LEU A 81 12.91 -2.03 0.57
C LEU A 81 14.26 -2.27 -0.11
N ASN A 82 15.07 -3.20 0.41
CA ASN A 82 16.33 -3.59 -0.22
C ASN A 82 16.13 -4.32 -1.55
N ALA A 83 15.11 -5.18 -1.66
CA ALA A 83 14.77 -5.84 -2.91
C ALA A 83 14.33 -4.83 -3.98
N ILE A 84 13.52 -3.83 -3.59
CA ILE A 84 13.09 -2.73 -4.47
C ILE A 84 14.31 -1.93 -4.95
N ARG A 85 15.23 -1.57 -4.05
CA ARG A 85 16.46 -0.85 -4.43
C ARG A 85 17.35 -1.65 -5.38
N ALA A 86 17.40 -2.96 -5.25
CA ALA A 86 18.27 -3.81 -6.06
C ALA A 86 17.73 -3.98 -7.50
N ASP A 87 16.45 -4.35 -7.64
CA ASP A 87 15.79 -4.43 -8.94
C ASP A 87 14.26 -4.24 -8.80
N PRO A 88 13.75 -3.02 -9.03
CA PRO A 88 12.34 -2.71 -8.83
C PRO A 88 11.38 -3.47 -9.77
N LYS A 89 11.88 -3.96 -10.91
CA LYS A 89 11.05 -4.61 -11.94
C LYS A 89 10.75 -6.07 -11.62
N SER A 90 11.63 -6.74 -10.88
CA SER A 90 11.44 -8.14 -10.48
C SER A 90 10.60 -8.31 -9.20
N VAL A 91 10.37 -7.22 -8.46
CA VAL A 91 9.52 -7.25 -7.27
C VAL A 91 8.05 -7.47 -7.65
N ASP A 92 7.44 -8.43 -6.96
CA ASP A 92 6.01 -8.70 -7.05
C ASP A 92 5.21 -7.85 -6.07
N LEU A 93 4.69 -6.71 -6.55
CA LEU A 93 3.92 -5.78 -5.72
C LEU A 93 2.55 -6.37 -5.37
N HIS A 94 1.92 -7.08 -6.31
CA HIS A 94 0.60 -7.64 -6.12
C HIS A 94 0.56 -8.69 -4.99
N SER A 95 1.59 -9.55 -4.89
CA SER A 95 1.67 -10.52 -3.80
C SER A 95 2.04 -9.91 -2.45
N LEU A 96 2.75 -8.76 -2.43
CA LEU A 96 2.97 -8.00 -1.20
C LEU A 96 1.66 -7.41 -0.68
N LYS A 97 1.05 -6.53 -1.48
CA LYS A 97 -0.25 -5.92 -1.23
C LYS A 97 -0.87 -5.49 -2.55
N ALA A 98 -2.16 -5.76 -2.73
CA ALA A 98 -2.88 -5.38 -3.95
C ALA A 98 -3.08 -3.86 -4.12
N SER A 99 -2.81 -3.05 -3.09
CA SER A 99 -2.82 -1.58 -3.17
C SER A 99 -1.55 -1.00 -2.53
N TYR A 100 -0.39 -1.51 -2.97
CA TYR A 100 0.92 -1.18 -2.41
C TYR A 100 1.19 0.33 -2.40
N TYR A 101 0.99 1.03 -3.53
CA TYR A 101 1.33 2.46 -3.63
C TYR A 101 0.48 3.32 -2.69
N LYS A 102 -0.82 3.02 -2.57
CA LYS A 102 -1.73 3.76 -1.67
C LYS A 102 -1.34 3.55 -0.20
N LEU A 103 -1.03 2.31 0.19
CA LEU A 103 -0.58 2.01 1.55
C LEU A 103 0.77 2.64 1.87
N ALA A 104 1.70 2.63 0.92
CA ALA A 104 3.00 3.27 1.08
C ALA A 104 2.85 4.80 1.22
N GLU A 105 2.02 5.45 0.41
CA GLU A 105 1.73 6.88 0.52
C GLU A 105 1.18 7.24 1.91
N GLN A 106 0.23 6.46 2.42
CA GLN A 106 -0.34 6.67 3.76
C GLN A 106 0.71 6.47 4.86
N TRP A 107 1.54 5.44 4.75
CA TRP A 107 2.63 5.22 5.71
C TRP A 107 3.63 6.38 5.73
N ILE A 108 4.09 6.81 4.54
CA ILE A 108 4.98 7.96 4.37
C ILE A 108 4.34 9.21 5.00
N TYR A 109 3.05 9.43 4.77
CA TYR A 109 2.33 10.57 5.33
C TYR A 109 2.28 10.54 6.86
N ILE A 110 2.01 9.38 7.46
CA ILE A 110 1.89 9.23 8.92
C ILE A 110 3.25 9.40 9.61
N PHE A 111 4.30 8.76 9.09
CA PHE A 111 5.62 8.72 9.73
C PHE A 111 6.60 9.76 9.19
N SER A 112 6.22 10.51 8.15
CA SER A 112 7.11 11.44 7.43
C SER A 112 8.43 10.79 6.98
N ASP A 113 8.35 9.51 6.57
CA ASP A 113 9.52 8.73 6.18
C ASP A 113 9.99 9.08 4.76
N HIS A 114 10.90 10.03 4.67
CA HIS A 114 11.49 10.49 3.42
C HIS A 114 12.30 9.40 2.70
N GLN A 115 12.87 8.44 3.43
CA GLN A 115 13.68 7.39 2.83
C GLN A 115 12.80 6.41 2.06
N VAL A 116 11.65 6.02 2.64
CA VAL A 116 10.68 5.17 1.96
C VAL A 116 10.06 5.89 0.76
N ALA A 117 9.79 7.20 0.88
CA ALA A 117 9.28 8.00 -0.23
C ALA A 117 10.22 7.99 -1.45
N GLU A 118 11.52 8.20 -1.25
CA GLU A 118 12.50 8.19 -2.34
C GLU A 118 12.55 6.83 -3.06
N ILE A 119 12.57 5.73 -2.30
CA ILE A 119 12.57 4.36 -2.85
C ILE A 119 11.31 4.09 -3.67
N VAL A 120 10.14 4.45 -3.14
CA VAL A 120 8.84 4.22 -3.81
C VAL A 120 8.71 5.08 -5.06
N MET A 121 9.24 6.31 -5.06
CA MET A 121 9.30 7.15 -6.24
C MET A 121 10.20 6.57 -7.33
N GLU A 122 11.38 6.05 -6.98
CA GLU A 122 12.29 5.40 -7.92
C GLU A 122 11.69 4.12 -8.50
N LEU A 123 11.06 3.30 -7.64
CA LEU A 123 10.28 2.12 -8.03
C LEU A 123 9.23 2.48 -9.07
N LEU A 124 8.39 3.48 -8.80
CA LEU A 124 7.33 3.92 -9.70
C LEU A 124 7.89 4.39 -11.04
N LYS A 125 8.97 5.19 -11.04
CA LYS A 125 9.60 5.70 -12.26
C LYS A 125 10.11 4.57 -13.16
N LEU A 126 10.84 3.61 -12.61
CA LEU A 126 11.42 2.51 -13.38
C LEU A 126 10.36 1.54 -13.89
N ARG A 127 9.32 1.27 -13.09
CA ARG A 127 8.22 0.41 -13.50
C ARG A 127 7.29 1.08 -14.51
N ALA A 128 7.08 2.40 -14.43
CA ALA A 128 6.28 3.14 -15.42
C ALA A 128 6.87 3.04 -16.83
N LEU A 129 8.20 3.09 -16.98
CA LEU A 129 8.88 2.86 -18.27
C LEU A 129 8.62 1.45 -18.79
N GLU A 130 8.63 0.44 -17.91
CA GLU A 130 8.38 -0.94 -18.30
C GLU A 130 6.91 -1.18 -18.67
N ILE A 131 5.97 -0.58 -17.92
CA ILE A 131 4.55 -0.55 -18.27
C ILE A 131 4.34 0.05 -19.66
N ASP A 132 5.04 1.14 -19.98
CA ASP A 132 4.97 1.76 -21.31
C ASP A 132 5.49 0.83 -22.42
N ASN A 133 6.61 0.14 -22.17
CA ASN A 133 7.19 -0.85 -23.08
C ASN A 133 6.21 -2.00 -23.39
N PHE A 134 5.52 -2.51 -22.35
CA PHE A 134 4.49 -3.53 -22.52
C PHE A 134 3.25 -2.99 -23.23
N ALA A 135 2.81 -1.76 -22.93
CA ALA A 135 1.65 -1.15 -23.58
C ALA A 135 1.87 -0.90 -25.09
N SER A 136 3.10 -0.61 -25.51
CA SER A 136 3.46 -0.46 -26.94
C SER A 136 3.43 -1.80 -27.70
N ASN A 137 3.91 -2.88 -27.06
CA ASN A 137 4.22 -4.14 -27.70
C ASN A 137 3.19 -5.24 -27.40
N THR A 138 2.08 -5.23 -28.13
CA THR A 138 0.97 -6.15 -27.92
C THR A 138 1.34 -7.64 -28.08
N ASN A 139 2.41 -7.93 -28.84
CA ASN A 139 2.88 -9.31 -29.05
C ASN A 139 3.62 -9.92 -27.84
N LYS A 140 3.97 -9.15 -26.81
CA LYS A 140 4.67 -9.63 -25.60
C LYS A 140 3.72 -10.04 -24.46
N HIS A 141 2.41 -10.07 -24.69
CA HIS A 141 1.39 -10.26 -23.64
C HIS A 141 1.18 -11.70 -23.16
N VAL A 142 1.74 -12.71 -23.82
CA VAL A 142 1.54 -14.10 -23.40
C VAL A 142 2.43 -14.40 -22.19
N ASN A 143 1.80 -14.41 -21.00
CA ASN A 143 2.39 -14.84 -19.72
C ASN A 143 3.58 -14.00 -19.22
N SER A 144 3.53 -12.67 -19.34
CA SER A 144 4.55 -11.85 -18.68
C SER A 144 4.32 -11.84 -17.15
N SER A 145 5.26 -12.43 -16.42
CA SER A 145 5.31 -12.38 -14.94
C SER A 145 5.19 -10.96 -14.40
N PHE A 146 5.69 -9.97 -15.15
CA PHE A 146 5.58 -8.55 -14.83
C PHE A 146 4.13 -8.02 -14.81
N LEU A 147 3.25 -8.44 -15.73
CA LEU A 147 1.86 -7.96 -15.71
C LEU A 147 1.06 -8.53 -14.54
N LEU A 148 1.44 -9.72 -14.07
CA LEU A 148 0.85 -10.35 -12.88
C LEU A 148 1.33 -9.69 -11.59
N SER A 149 2.51 -9.07 -11.60
CA SER A 149 3.09 -8.39 -10.43
C SER A 149 2.60 -6.96 -10.21
N LEU A 150 1.78 -6.42 -11.11
CA LEU A 150 1.32 -5.04 -11.05
C LEU A 150 0.39 -4.79 -9.87
N ASP A 151 0.58 -3.65 -9.22
CA ASP A 151 -0.38 -3.11 -8.24
C ASP A 151 -1.69 -2.64 -8.92
N GLU A 152 -2.80 -2.47 -8.19
CA GLU A 152 -4.06 -2.00 -8.79
C GLU A 152 -3.92 -0.63 -9.49
N PHE A 153 -3.12 0.27 -8.92
CA PHE A 153 -2.77 1.54 -9.57
C PHE A 153 -2.05 1.31 -10.92
N GLU A 154 -1.05 0.43 -10.95
CA GLU A 154 -0.29 0.12 -12.16
C GLU A 154 -1.15 -0.60 -13.22
N LYS A 155 -2.06 -1.48 -12.80
CA LYS A 155 -3.01 -2.14 -13.71
C LYS A 155 -3.91 -1.11 -14.39
N LYS A 156 -4.39 -0.10 -13.66
CA LYS A 156 -5.17 1.01 -14.24
C LYS A 156 -4.31 1.82 -15.21
N LEU A 157 -3.10 2.19 -14.82
CA LEU A 157 -2.16 2.93 -15.68
C LEU A 157 -1.88 2.17 -16.97
N TYR A 158 -1.58 0.87 -16.88
CA TYR A 158 -1.34 0.00 -18.04
C TYR A 158 -2.55 -0.03 -18.98
N LYS A 159 -3.77 -0.23 -18.46
CA LYS A 159 -5.01 -0.25 -19.27
C LYS A 159 -5.22 1.06 -20.02
N VAL A 160 -5.06 2.20 -19.34
CA VAL A 160 -5.21 3.54 -19.94
C VAL A 160 -4.17 3.76 -21.03
N THR A 161 -2.90 3.44 -20.77
CA THR A 161 -1.81 3.62 -21.73
C THR A 161 -1.97 2.70 -22.95
N ALA A 162 -2.33 1.44 -22.75
CA ALA A 162 -2.54 0.48 -23.84
C ALA A 162 -3.70 0.89 -24.75
N GLU A 163 -4.82 1.33 -24.15
CA GLU A 163 -5.99 1.79 -24.89
C GLU A 163 -5.70 3.09 -25.65
N SER A 164 -5.02 4.06 -25.02
CA SER A 164 -4.59 5.30 -25.67
C SER A 164 -3.72 5.04 -26.91
N LYS A 165 -2.71 4.15 -26.78
CA LYS A 165 -1.85 3.77 -27.91
C LYS A 165 -2.60 3.01 -29.01
N ARG A 166 -3.61 2.21 -28.63
CA ARG A 166 -4.48 1.52 -29.59
C ARG A 166 -5.32 2.53 -30.39
N GLN A 167 -5.98 3.46 -29.71
CA GLN A 167 -6.79 4.50 -30.34
C GLN A 167 -5.96 5.39 -31.25
N ASN A 168 -4.74 5.77 -30.83
CA ASN A 168 -3.84 6.56 -31.66
C ASN A 168 -3.42 5.83 -32.94
N ARG A 169 -3.14 4.52 -32.86
CA ARG A 169 -2.84 3.69 -34.04
C ARG A 169 -4.02 3.58 -34.99
N GLN A 170 -5.23 3.42 -34.44
CA GLN A 170 -6.46 3.39 -35.24
C GLN A 170 -6.69 4.72 -35.94
N TRP A 171 -6.55 5.84 -35.22
CA TRP A 171 -6.68 7.18 -35.79
C TRP A 171 -5.66 7.44 -36.91
N ALA A 172 -4.39 7.09 -36.68
CA ALA A 172 -3.32 7.24 -37.67
C ALA A 172 -3.54 6.38 -38.94
N SER A 173 -4.34 5.31 -38.87
CA SER A 173 -4.68 4.49 -40.04
C SER A 173 -5.84 5.05 -40.88
N LEU A 174 -6.54 6.07 -40.38
CA LEU A 174 -7.65 6.73 -41.08
C LEU A 174 -7.19 7.95 -41.91
N THR A 175 -5.98 8.46 -41.64
CA THR A 175 -5.31 9.55 -42.38
C THR A 175 -4.28 8.99 -43.35
#